data_AF-A0A9X2HAM5-F1
#
_entry.id   AF-A0A9X2HAM5-F1
#
_cell.length_a   1.000
_cell.length_b   1.000
_cell.length_c   1.000
_cell.angle_alpha   90.00
_cell.angle_beta   90.00
_cell.angle_gamma   90.00
#
_symmetry.space_group_name_H-M   'P 1'
#
loop_
_entity.id
_entity.type
_entity.pdbx_description
1 polymer ?
#
loop_
_entity_poly.entity_id
_entity_poly.type
_entity_poly.pdbx_seq_one_letter_code
_entity_poly.pdbx_strand_id
1 'polypeptide(L)'
;LYRETFDRIIDFVATGGYALKVYERYAKIKLTEDGTWRITHPRVAQQYRMNAGTIIEAPMLAVRLIRRKTRSAIGRGGPVLGKIEEGFVESLAVGDTFSFSGMVLRFEGIRENECYVSKTVAEDARIPAYAGSKFPLTTYLAEQVRAMLADPARWGALPEQVAQWLAIQKRKSVIPGANDLLIETFPNGQRFFMVLYPFEGRLAHQTLGMLLTRRLERARAKPLGFVATDYAVSIWGKGDLGAMIADGRLPLDALLDEDMLGDDLEEWMADSWLLKRTFRQCAVISGLIEKRHPGQEKTGRQMTVSADLIYDVLRAHEPDHILMRATWDDAATGLLDVRRVSDLLARIKHHIVHKDLDQVSPLAVPIMLEIGRESVLGEARDEVFAEAMEAELVRAALG
;
A
#
# COMPACT_ATOMS: atom_id res chain seq x y z
N LEU A 1 -20.00 3.66 21.22
CA LEU A 1 -19.35 4.99 21.11
C LEU A 1 -19.38 5.64 22.49
N TYR A 2 -18.23 6.07 22.99
CA TYR A 2 -18.16 6.84 24.23
C TYR A 2 -18.80 8.22 24.03
N ARG A 3 -19.39 8.80 25.09
CA ARG A 3 -20.12 10.07 25.02
C ARG A 3 -19.25 11.20 24.47
N GLU A 4 -17.99 11.26 24.90
CA GLU A 4 -17.02 12.24 24.42
C GLU A 4 -16.82 12.18 22.90
N THR A 5 -16.67 10.98 22.33
CA THR A 5 -16.53 10.83 20.86
C THR A 5 -17.77 11.33 20.13
N PHE A 6 -18.96 11.06 20.68
CA PHE A 6 -20.22 11.54 20.11
C PHE A 6 -20.28 13.07 20.12
N ASP A 7 -19.94 13.71 21.23
CA ASP A 7 -19.96 15.17 21.35
C ASP A 7 -18.95 15.83 20.38
N ARG A 8 -17.78 15.22 20.18
CA ARG A 8 -16.78 15.66 19.18
C ARG A 8 -17.28 15.53 17.74
N ILE A 9 -18.06 14.49 17.43
CA ILE A 9 -18.69 14.35 16.10
C ILE A 9 -19.73 15.45 15.89
N ILE A 10 -20.53 15.76 16.92
CA ILE A 10 -21.52 16.83 16.85
C ILE A 10 -20.83 18.19 16.65
N ASP A 11 -19.75 18.47 17.39
CA ASP A 11 -18.97 19.71 17.21
C ASP A 11 -18.37 19.81 15.81
N PHE A 12 -17.80 18.72 15.29
CA PHE A 12 -17.32 18.66 13.91
C PHE A 12 -18.42 18.99 12.88
N VAL A 13 -19.65 18.50 13.06
CA VAL A 13 -20.75 18.82 12.13
C VAL A 13 -21.26 20.25 12.32
N ALA A 14 -21.14 20.79 13.55
CA ALA A 14 -21.58 22.14 13.89
C ALA A 14 -20.61 23.23 13.45
N THR A 15 -19.31 22.97 13.46
CA THR A 15 -18.26 23.99 13.24
C THR A 15 -17.19 23.57 12.24
N GLY A 16 -17.12 22.29 11.87
CA GLY A 16 -16.01 21.72 11.10
C GLY A 16 -14.79 21.36 11.94
N GLY A 17 -14.80 21.60 13.25
CA GLY A 17 -13.62 21.46 14.14
C GLY A 17 -12.92 22.81 14.39
N TYR A 18 -11.94 22.83 15.30
CA TYR A 18 -11.29 24.07 15.76
C TYR A 18 -10.66 24.84 14.59
N ALA A 19 -9.94 24.15 13.70
CA ALA A 19 -9.27 24.77 12.56
C ALA A 19 -10.24 25.31 11.48
N LEU A 20 -11.48 24.82 11.43
CA LEU A 20 -12.44 25.12 10.36
C LEU A 20 -13.62 26.00 10.81
N LYS A 21 -13.73 26.27 12.12
CA LYS A 21 -14.80 27.05 12.77
C LYS A 21 -15.02 28.45 12.19
N VAL A 22 -13.99 29.05 11.60
CA VAL A 22 -14.07 30.39 11.00
C VAL A 22 -14.87 30.39 9.69
N TYR A 23 -15.06 29.24 9.05
CA TYR A 23 -15.75 29.15 7.77
C TYR A 23 -17.19 28.65 7.95
N GLU A 24 -18.16 29.56 7.81
CA GLU A 24 -19.59 29.24 7.91
C GLU A 24 -20.05 28.08 7.02
N ARG A 25 -19.36 27.84 5.90
CA ARG A 25 -19.65 26.73 4.98
C ARG A 25 -19.58 25.34 5.63
N TYR A 26 -18.83 25.18 6.72
CA TYR A 26 -18.69 23.90 7.43
C TYR A 26 -19.70 23.74 8.58
N ALA A 27 -20.42 24.80 8.95
CA ALA A 27 -21.46 24.75 9.97
C ALA A 27 -22.76 24.17 9.41
N LYS A 28 -22.91 22.85 9.46
CA LYS A 28 -24.08 22.15 8.90
C LYS A 28 -25.29 22.17 9.84
N ILE A 29 -25.03 22.17 11.15
CA ILE A 29 -26.03 22.24 12.21
C ILE A 29 -25.70 23.35 13.19
N LYS A 30 -26.72 23.85 13.90
CA LYS A 30 -26.60 24.80 15.00
C LYS A 30 -27.43 24.37 16.19
N LEU A 31 -26.91 24.64 17.38
CA LEU A 31 -27.65 24.46 18.63
C LEU A 31 -28.66 25.60 18.74
N THR A 32 -29.90 25.27 19.04
CA THR A 32 -30.98 26.23 19.28
C THR A 32 -31.10 26.56 20.76
N GLU A 33 -31.82 27.63 21.09
CA GLU A 33 -32.01 28.09 22.47
C GLU A 33 -32.72 27.06 23.36
N ASP A 34 -33.56 26.20 22.77
CA ASP A 34 -34.23 25.07 23.42
C ASP A 34 -33.32 23.84 23.62
N GLY A 35 -32.02 23.95 23.31
CA GLY A 35 -31.04 22.88 23.48
C GLY A 35 -31.10 21.77 22.43
N THR A 36 -31.83 21.98 21.33
CA THR A 36 -31.92 21.02 20.22
C THR A 36 -30.99 21.39 19.06
N TRP A 37 -30.62 20.43 18.21
CA TRP A 37 -29.78 20.69 17.04
C TRP A 37 -30.64 20.81 15.78
N ARG A 38 -30.43 21.84 14.97
CA ARG A 38 -31.12 22.04 13.69
C ARG A 38 -30.16 22.36 12.56
N ILE A 39 -30.55 21.98 11.34
CA ILE A 39 -29.79 22.31 10.11
C ILE A 39 -29.73 23.83 9.94
N THR A 40 -28.57 24.36 9.55
CA THR A 40 -28.36 25.80 9.38
C THR A 40 -29.14 26.39 8.19
N HIS A 41 -29.23 25.66 7.07
CA HIS A 41 -29.92 26.10 5.86
C HIS A 41 -30.50 24.93 5.04
N PRO A 42 -31.68 25.05 4.37
CA PRO A 42 -32.27 23.98 3.56
C PRO A 42 -31.34 23.41 2.47
N ARG A 43 -30.47 24.26 1.91
CA ARG A 43 -29.43 23.87 0.94
C ARG A 43 -28.51 22.76 1.48
N VAL A 44 -28.20 22.76 2.78
CA VAL A 44 -27.36 21.71 3.40
C VAL A 44 -28.04 20.35 3.29
N ALA A 45 -29.36 20.27 3.46
CA ALA A 45 -30.10 19.01 3.32
C ALA A 45 -30.08 18.49 1.88
N GLN A 46 -30.24 19.38 0.89
CA GLN A 46 -30.12 19.02 -0.52
C GLN A 46 -28.71 18.51 -0.86
N GLN A 47 -27.70 19.24 -0.40
CA GLN A 47 -26.30 18.94 -0.64
C GLN A 47 -25.88 17.60 0.00
N TYR A 48 -26.33 17.34 1.24
CA TYR A 48 -26.13 16.06 1.92
C TYR A 48 -26.76 14.90 1.14
N ARG A 49 -28.01 15.02 0.68
CA ARG A 49 -28.68 13.98 -0.11
C ARG A 49 -27.94 13.62 -1.39
N MET A 50 -27.30 14.59 -2.05
CA MET A 50 -26.53 14.35 -3.28
C MET A 50 -25.21 13.60 -3.04
N ASN A 51 -24.65 13.71 -1.83
CA ASN A 51 -23.33 13.16 -1.47
C ASN A 51 -23.41 12.02 -0.44
N ALA A 52 -24.61 11.71 0.08
CA ALA A 52 -24.81 10.69 1.09
C ALA A 52 -24.45 9.30 0.54
N GLY A 53 -23.62 8.58 1.28
CA GLY A 53 -23.18 7.24 0.95
C GLY A 53 -21.82 6.93 1.58
N THR A 54 -21.54 5.64 1.78
CA THR A 54 -20.26 5.15 2.30
C THR A 54 -19.42 4.43 1.25
N ILE A 55 -20.02 4.11 0.09
CA ILE A 55 -19.34 3.44 -1.01
C ILE A 55 -18.57 4.48 -1.82
N ILE A 56 -17.25 4.34 -1.84
CA ILE A 56 -16.36 5.18 -2.65
C ILE A 56 -15.79 4.32 -3.76
N GLU A 57 -16.24 4.59 -4.99
CA GLU A 57 -15.64 3.99 -6.18
C GLU A 57 -14.24 4.56 -6.42
N ALA A 58 -13.32 3.70 -6.88
CA ALA A 58 -12.04 4.16 -7.39
C ALA A 58 -12.31 5.13 -8.57
N PRO A 59 -11.71 6.34 -8.55
CA PRO A 59 -11.93 7.28 -9.63
C PRO A 59 -11.37 6.71 -10.94
N MET A 60 -12.17 6.85 -12.00
CA MET A 60 -11.85 6.31 -13.32
C MET A 60 -11.69 7.47 -14.32
N LEU A 61 -10.64 7.43 -15.13
CA LEU A 61 -10.42 8.34 -16.23
C LEU A 61 -10.88 7.70 -17.54
N ALA A 62 -11.50 8.49 -18.42
CA ALA A 62 -11.80 8.03 -19.78
C ALA A 62 -10.49 7.98 -20.59
N VAL A 63 -10.15 6.82 -21.17
CA VAL A 63 -8.96 6.65 -22.02
C VAL A 63 -9.31 7.15 -23.41
N ARG A 64 -8.72 8.27 -23.84
CA ARG A 64 -8.98 8.90 -25.13
C ARG A 64 -7.77 8.81 -26.04
N LEU A 65 -7.96 8.18 -27.20
CA LEU A 65 -6.95 8.13 -28.24
C LEU A 65 -6.76 9.52 -28.87
N ILE A 66 -5.52 9.95 -29.09
CA ILE A 66 -5.18 11.14 -29.87
C ILE A 66 -4.27 10.82 -31.04
N ARG A 67 -4.41 11.63 -32.11
CA ARG A 67 -3.47 11.62 -33.23
C ARG A 67 -2.30 12.54 -32.90
N ARG A 68 -1.08 12.00 -32.96
CA ARG A 68 0.16 12.77 -32.81
C ARG A 68 0.31 13.70 -34.03
N LYS A 69 -0.02 14.99 -33.89
CA LYS A 69 0.46 16.04 -34.81
C LYS A 69 1.28 17.04 -34.01
N THR A 70 2.61 16.88 -34.13
CA THR A 70 3.69 17.74 -33.61
C THR A 70 3.72 18.01 -32.09
N ARG A 71 4.93 18.31 -31.57
CA ARG A 71 5.28 18.44 -30.13
C ARG A 71 4.46 19.46 -29.33
N SER A 72 3.58 20.25 -29.94
CA SER A 72 2.92 21.41 -29.32
C SER A 72 1.38 21.42 -29.40
N ALA A 73 0.73 20.42 -30.00
CA ALA A 73 -0.74 20.40 -30.09
C ALA A 73 -1.30 19.00 -29.82
N ILE A 74 -1.68 18.75 -28.56
CA ILE A 74 -2.59 17.64 -28.22
C ILE A 74 -3.93 17.94 -28.92
N GLY A 75 -4.11 17.38 -30.12
CA GLY A 75 -5.33 17.54 -30.91
C GLY A 75 -6.51 16.89 -30.20
N ARG A 76 -7.54 17.68 -29.89
CA ARG A 76 -8.85 17.18 -29.44
C ARG A 76 -9.49 16.35 -30.57
N GLY A 77 -9.98 15.14 -30.27
CA GLY A 77 -10.94 14.46 -31.15
C GLY A 77 -10.63 13.02 -31.60
N GLY A 78 -10.13 12.13 -30.75
CA GLY A 78 -10.16 10.69 -31.03
C GLY A 78 -11.13 9.90 -30.13
N PRO A 79 -11.39 8.63 -30.45
CA PRO A 79 -12.38 7.81 -29.74
C PRO A 79 -11.97 7.54 -28.28
N VAL A 80 -12.98 7.44 -27.41
CA VAL A 80 -12.80 6.93 -26.05
C VAL A 80 -12.76 5.41 -26.13
N LEU A 81 -11.67 4.82 -25.66
CA LEU A 81 -11.41 3.39 -25.70
C LEU A 81 -12.01 2.64 -24.50
N GLY A 82 -12.26 3.35 -23.40
CA GLY A 82 -12.79 2.78 -22.17
C GLY A 82 -12.49 3.66 -20.96
N LYS A 83 -12.60 3.08 -19.77
CA LYS A 83 -12.25 3.73 -18.50
C LYS A 83 -11.11 2.97 -17.83
N ILE A 84 -10.20 3.69 -17.19
CA ILE A 84 -9.05 3.14 -16.46
C ILE A 84 -8.96 3.78 -15.07
N GLU A 85 -8.49 3.04 -14.06
CA GLU A 85 -8.32 3.58 -12.71
C GLU A 85 -7.32 4.74 -12.71
N GLU A 86 -7.70 5.87 -12.12
CA GLU A 86 -6.87 7.09 -12.04
C GLU A 86 -5.53 6.81 -11.37
N GLY A 87 -5.51 6.00 -10.30
CA GLY A 87 -4.29 5.65 -9.57
C GLY A 87 -3.25 4.91 -10.41
N PHE A 88 -3.69 4.08 -11.38
CA PHE A 88 -2.76 3.47 -12.33
C PHE A 88 -2.15 4.52 -13.25
N VAL A 89 -2.95 5.46 -13.77
CA VAL A 89 -2.47 6.51 -14.68
C VAL A 89 -1.55 7.50 -13.96
N GLU A 90 -1.81 7.81 -12.69
CA GLU A 90 -0.95 8.67 -11.86
C GLU A 90 0.46 8.07 -11.66
N SER A 91 0.60 6.74 -11.73
CA SER A 91 1.91 6.07 -11.66
C SER A 91 2.73 6.12 -12.96
N LEU A 92 2.16 6.67 -14.04
CA LEU A 92 2.80 6.74 -15.35
C LEU A 92 3.46 8.10 -15.59
N ALA A 93 4.69 8.07 -16.10
CA ALA A 93 5.34 9.23 -16.68
C ALA A 93 4.91 9.42 -18.15
N VAL A 94 4.89 10.67 -18.64
CA VAL A 94 4.60 10.94 -20.06
C VAL A 94 5.62 10.19 -20.93
N GLY A 95 5.13 9.35 -21.84
CA GLY A 95 5.95 8.45 -22.64
C GLY A 95 5.90 6.99 -22.21
N ASP A 96 5.43 6.69 -20.99
CA ASP A 96 5.25 5.32 -20.52
C ASP A 96 4.20 4.58 -21.36
N THR A 97 4.40 3.27 -21.49
CA THR A 97 3.55 2.41 -22.31
C THR A 97 2.76 1.41 -21.48
N PHE A 98 1.49 1.22 -21.83
CA PHE A 98 0.61 0.27 -21.16
C PHE A 98 -0.36 -0.40 -22.13
N SER A 99 -0.80 -1.61 -21.79
CA SER A 99 -1.76 -2.37 -22.60
C SER A 99 -3.19 -2.06 -22.14
N PHE A 100 -4.05 -1.63 -23.05
CA PHE A 100 -5.45 -1.33 -22.74
C PHE A 100 -6.35 -1.57 -23.96
N SER A 101 -7.48 -2.25 -23.76
CA SER A 101 -8.43 -2.61 -24.83
C SER A 101 -7.76 -3.34 -26.02
N GLY A 102 -6.79 -4.23 -25.73
CA GLY A 102 -6.06 -5.00 -26.75
C GLY A 102 -5.05 -4.18 -27.56
N MET A 103 -4.72 -2.96 -27.13
CA MET A 103 -3.74 -2.08 -27.79
C MET A 103 -2.63 -1.71 -26.83
N VAL A 104 -1.40 -1.59 -27.35
CA VAL A 104 -0.29 -0.95 -26.64
C VAL A 104 -0.40 0.56 -26.85
N LEU A 105 -0.58 1.27 -25.75
CA LEU A 105 -0.82 2.71 -25.71
C LEU A 105 0.33 3.40 -25.01
N ARG A 106 0.73 4.56 -25.53
CA ARG A 106 1.68 5.46 -24.89
C ARG A 106 0.92 6.57 -24.18
N PHE A 107 1.24 6.82 -22.92
CA PHE A 107 0.66 7.88 -22.11
C PHE A 107 1.18 9.25 -22.57
N GLU A 108 0.28 10.18 -22.87
CA GLU A 108 0.60 11.54 -23.35
C GLU A 108 0.26 12.62 -22.33
N GLY A 109 -0.51 12.26 -21.29
CA GLY A 109 -0.88 13.15 -20.19
C GLY A 109 -2.35 13.04 -19.79
N ILE A 110 -2.73 13.76 -18.74
CA ILE A 110 -4.11 13.90 -18.26
C ILE A 110 -4.59 15.33 -18.55
N ARG A 111 -5.78 15.48 -19.11
CA ARG A 111 -6.50 16.77 -19.13
C ARG A 111 -7.95 16.53 -18.75
N GLU A 112 -8.46 17.40 -17.87
CA GLU A 112 -9.81 17.30 -17.30
C GLU A 112 -10.04 15.94 -16.61
N ASN A 113 -10.90 15.08 -17.14
CA ASN A 113 -11.20 13.74 -16.61
C ASN A 113 -10.84 12.63 -17.61
N GLU A 114 -9.87 12.90 -18.48
CA GLU A 114 -9.46 12.03 -19.58
C GLU A 114 -7.95 11.77 -19.59
N CYS A 115 -7.60 10.50 -19.78
CA CYS A 115 -6.24 10.03 -20.02
C CYS A 115 -5.98 10.05 -21.54
N TYR A 116 -5.07 10.92 -21.98
CA TYR A 116 -4.71 11.07 -23.38
C TYR A 116 -3.62 10.08 -23.75
N VAL A 117 -3.85 9.33 -24.83
CA VAL A 117 -2.96 8.26 -25.25
C VAL A 117 -2.74 8.23 -26.76
N SER A 118 -1.58 7.75 -27.20
CA SER A 118 -1.31 7.45 -28.61
C SER A 118 -1.00 5.97 -28.80
N LYS A 119 -1.25 5.42 -30.01
CA LYS A 119 -0.88 4.03 -30.33
C LYS A 119 0.63 3.89 -30.44
N THR A 120 1.17 2.80 -29.91
CA THR A 120 2.58 2.44 -30.03
C THR A 120 2.73 0.92 -30.24
N VAL A 121 3.94 0.47 -30.56
CA VAL A 121 4.30 -0.94 -30.78
C VAL A 121 5.38 -1.41 -29.80
N ALA A 122 5.51 -0.73 -28.66
CA ALA A 122 6.47 -1.09 -27.63
C ALA A 122 6.17 -2.47 -27.03
N GLU A 123 7.22 -3.26 -26.80
CA GLU A 123 7.11 -4.62 -26.29
C GLU A 123 6.91 -4.66 -24.76
N ASP A 124 7.46 -3.67 -24.02
CA ASP A 124 7.39 -3.57 -22.56
C ASP A 124 6.21 -2.70 -22.07
N ALA A 125 4.97 -3.13 -22.34
CA ALA A 125 3.78 -2.43 -21.85
C ALA A 125 3.36 -2.88 -20.44
N ARG A 126 3.20 -1.91 -19.52
CA ARG A 126 2.57 -2.15 -18.22
C ARG A 126 1.13 -2.62 -18.38
N ILE A 127 0.68 -3.52 -17.52
CA ILE A 127 -0.72 -3.97 -17.49
C ILE A 127 -1.46 -3.15 -16.43
N PRO A 128 -2.59 -2.52 -16.76
CA PRO A 128 -3.45 -1.86 -15.78
C PRO A 128 -3.84 -2.83 -14.68
N ALA A 129 -3.37 -2.56 -13.47
CA ALA A 129 -3.80 -3.29 -12.29
C ALA A 129 -5.12 -2.67 -11.83
N TYR A 130 -6.19 -3.46 -11.87
CA TYR A 130 -7.42 -3.13 -11.17
C TYR A 130 -7.25 -3.63 -9.73
N ALA A 131 -7.51 -2.77 -8.75
CA ALA A 131 -7.50 -3.16 -7.34
C ALA A 131 -8.74 -4.03 -7.06
N GLY A 132 -8.76 -5.23 -7.61
CA GLY A 132 -9.72 -6.26 -7.24
C GLY A 132 -9.47 -6.63 -5.78
N SER A 133 -10.55 -6.62 -4.99
CA SER A 133 -10.55 -7.10 -3.61
C SER A 133 -10.15 -8.57 -3.57
N LYS A 134 -8.86 -8.85 -3.41
CA LYS A 134 -8.36 -10.16 -3.01
C LYS A 134 -8.53 -10.24 -1.50
N PHE A 135 -9.50 -11.03 -1.04
CA PHE A 135 -9.65 -11.30 0.38
C PHE A 135 -8.43 -12.11 0.85
N PRO A 136 -7.75 -11.68 1.92
CA PRO A 136 -6.66 -12.47 2.50
C PRO A 136 -7.22 -13.82 3.01
N LEU A 137 -6.34 -14.82 3.17
CA LEU A 137 -6.67 -16.04 3.89
C LEU A 137 -7.31 -15.67 5.24
N THR A 138 -8.32 -16.42 5.70
CA THR A 138 -8.80 -16.24 7.07
C THR A 138 -7.72 -16.69 8.04
N THR A 139 -7.69 -16.14 9.26
CA THR A 139 -6.75 -16.56 10.32
C THR A 139 -6.84 -18.07 10.60
N TYR A 140 -8.05 -18.63 10.57
CA TYR A 140 -8.27 -20.07 10.70
C TYR A 140 -7.62 -20.87 9.55
N LEU A 141 -7.74 -20.40 8.31
CA LEU A 141 -7.12 -21.07 7.17
C LEU A 141 -5.58 -21.00 7.23
N ALA A 142 -5.03 -19.86 7.64
CA ALA A 142 -3.60 -19.70 7.90
C ALA A 142 -3.07 -20.70 8.94
N GLU A 143 -3.77 -20.83 10.06
CA GLU A 143 -3.45 -21.79 11.13
C GLU A 143 -3.48 -23.24 10.62
N GLN A 144 -4.52 -23.61 9.88
CA GLN A 144 -4.63 -24.96 9.30
C GLN A 144 -3.50 -25.26 8.31
N VAL A 145 -3.12 -24.28 7.47
CA VAL A 145 -1.99 -24.45 6.54
C VAL A 145 -0.69 -24.68 7.31
N ARG A 146 -0.40 -23.89 8.36
CA ARG A 146 0.78 -24.10 9.20
C ARG A 146 0.77 -25.46 9.89
N ALA A 147 -0.37 -25.88 10.42
CA ALA A 147 -0.53 -27.19 11.06
C ALA A 147 -0.32 -28.36 10.07
N MET A 148 -0.77 -28.22 8.82
CA MET A 148 -0.55 -29.21 7.77
C MET A 148 0.92 -29.28 7.34
N LEU A 149 1.58 -28.13 7.20
CA LEU A 149 3.00 -28.07 6.85
C LEU A 149 3.88 -28.69 7.94
N ALA A 150 3.59 -28.39 9.21
CA ALA A 150 4.36 -28.84 10.36
C ALA A 150 4.22 -30.35 10.69
N ASP A 151 3.24 -31.05 10.10
CA ASP A 151 2.97 -32.47 10.40
C ASP A 151 3.32 -33.39 9.22
N PRO A 152 4.50 -34.05 9.23
CA PRO A 152 4.91 -34.98 8.17
C PRO A 152 3.95 -36.15 7.95
N ALA A 153 3.16 -36.55 8.95
CA ALA A 153 2.20 -37.65 8.80
C ALA A 153 1.06 -37.27 7.84
N ARG A 154 0.76 -35.97 7.71
CA ARG A 154 -0.28 -35.45 6.80
C ARG A 154 0.19 -35.28 5.37
N TRP A 155 1.50 -35.28 5.12
CA TRP A 155 2.03 -35.01 3.77
C TRP A 155 1.63 -36.07 2.74
N GLY A 156 1.37 -37.30 3.17
CA GLY A 156 0.88 -38.37 2.29
C GLY A 156 -0.52 -38.11 1.71
N ALA A 157 -1.30 -37.21 2.31
CA ALA A 157 -2.60 -36.78 1.80
C ALA A 157 -2.52 -35.56 0.89
N LEU A 158 -1.36 -34.90 0.79
CA LEU A 158 -1.15 -33.76 -0.10
C LEU A 158 -0.88 -34.26 -1.53
N PRO A 159 -1.10 -33.41 -2.56
CA PRO A 159 -0.66 -33.72 -3.91
C PRO A 159 0.81 -34.12 -3.93
N GLU A 160 1.17 -35.15 -4.69
CA GLU A 160 2.51 -35.76 -4.69
C GLU A 160 3.62 -34.71 -4.88
N GLN A 161 3.40 -33.76 -5.80
CA GLN A 161 4.33 -32.66 -6.05
C GLN A 161 4.59 -31.82 -4.77
N VAL A 162 3.55 -31.51 -4.00
CA VAL A 162 3.70 -30.74 -2.75
C VAL A 162 4.49 -31.53 -1.72
N ALA A 163 4.16 -32.81 -1.52
CA ALA A 163 4.87 -33.68 -0.58
C ALA A 163 6.37 -33.82 -0.94
N GLN A 164 6.68 -33.97 -2.23
CA GLN A 164 8.06 -33.99 -2.72
C GLN A 164 8.79 -32.67 -2.45
N TRP A 165 8.15 -31.52 -2.70
CA TRP A 165 8.74 -30.21 -2.40
C TRP A 165 9.02 -30.02 -0.91
N LEU A 166 8.11 -30.45 -0.03
CA LEU A 166 8.33 -30.43 1.43
C LEU A 166 9.48 -31.34 1.86
N ALA A 167 9.62 -32.50 1.23
CA ALA A 167 10.76 -33.39 1.48
C ALA A 167 12.09 -32.77 1.04
N ILE A 168 12.13 -32.04 -0.08
CA ILE A 168 13.33 -31.30 -0.52
C ILE A 168 13.62 -30.13 0.42
N GLN A 169 12.59 -29.38 0.84
CA GLN A 169 12.72 -28.28 1.79
C GLN A 169 13.35 -28.77 3.10
N LYS A 170 12.88 -29.89 3.65
CA LYS A 170 13.42 -30.50 4.87
C LYS A 170 14.91 -30.88 4.75
N ARG A 171 15.40 -31.17 3.54
CA ARG A 171 16.82 -31.49 3.29
C ARG A 171 17.67 -30.23 3.12
N LYS A 172 17.14 -29.19 2.48
CA LYS A 172 17.89 -27.96 2.16
C LYS A 172 17.84 -26.92 3.28
N SER A 173 16.81 -26.95 4.12
CA SER A 173 16.58 -26.00 5.19
C SER A 173 15.83 -26.71 6.32
N VAL A 174 14.67 -26.20 6.73
CA VAL A 174 13.83 -26.76 7.79
C VAL A 174 12.34 -26.56 7.44
N ILE A 175 11.49 -27.37 8.06
CA ILE A 175 10.06 -27.15 8.12
C ILE A 175 9.74 -26.55 9.48
N PRO A 176 9.18 -25.33 9.58
CA PRO A 176 8.85 -24.73 10.87
C PRO A 176 7.73 -25.50 11.57
N GLY A 177 7.72 -25.46 12.90
CA GLY A 177 6.55 -25.83 13.68
C GLY A 177 5.38 -24.87 13.42
N ALA A 178 4.17 -25.25 13.86
CA ALA A 178 2.96 -24.47 13.59
C ALA A 178 2.95 -23.07 14.22
N ASN A 179 3.74 -22.86 15.26
CA ASN A 179 3.91 -21.59 15.96
C ASN A 179 5.21 -20.87 15.59
N ASP A 180 6.11 -21.55 14.87
CA ASP A 180 7.43 -21.00 14.55
C ASP A 180 7.35 -20.07 13.35
N LEU A 181 8.19 -19.04 13.34
CA LEU A 181 8.50 -18.28 12.14
C LEU A 181 9.83 -18.77 11.56
N LEU A 182 9.76 -19.38 10.37
CA LEU A 182 10.97 -19.63 9.59
C LEU A 182 11.43 -18.32 8.91
N ILE A 183 12.71 -18.01 9.07
CA ILE A 183 13.42 -16.96 8.36
C ILE A 183 14.60 -17.60 7.64
N GLU A 184 14.68 -17.42 6.33
CA GLU A 184 15.78 -17.90 5.50
C GLU A 184 16.54 -16.74 4.89
N THR A 185 17.87 -16.77 4.99
CA THR A 185 18.75 -15.81 4.31
C THR A 185 19.59 -16.51 3.25
N PHE A 186 19.79 -15.85 2.10
CA PHE A 186 20.65 -16.38 1.04
C PHE A 186 21.08 -15.29 0.05
N PRO A 187 22.26 -15.45 -0.58
CA PRO A 187 22.64 -14.64 -1.73
C PRO A 187 21.91 -15.11 -3.00
N ASN A 188 21.61 -14.18 -3.91
CA ASN A 188 21.19 -14.49 -5.27
C ASN A 188 21.63 -13.38 -6.23
N GLY A 189 22.63 -13.67 -7.05
CA GLY A 189 23.31 -12.68 -7.88
C GLY A 189 24.09 -11.68 -7.01
N GLN A 190 23.91 -10.39 -7.25
CA GLN A 190 24.56 -9.30 -6.49
C GLN A 190 23.70 -8.80 -5.31
N ARG A 191 22.73 -9.59 -4.86
CA ARG A 191 21.77 -9.19 -3.82
C ARG A 191 21.66 -10.27 -2.77
N PHE A 192 21.30 -9.85 -1.56
CA PHE A 192 21.00 -10.72 -0.44
C PHE A 192 19.51 -10.67 -0.15
N PHE A 193 18.96 -11.83 0.22
CA PHE A 193 17.55 -12.02 0.46
C PHE A 193 17.33 -12.48 1.90
N MET A 194 16.24 -12.02 2.49
CA MET A 194 15.66 -12.54 3.73
C MET A 194 14.19 -12.86 3.46
N VAL A 195 13.82 -14.13 3.58
CA VAL A 195 12.47 -14.63 3.34
C VAL A 195 11.88 -15.10 4.65
N LEU A 196 10.74 -14.53 5.02
CA LEU A 196 9.96 -14.88 6.20
C LEU A 196 8.72 -15.66 5.75
N TYR A 197 8.28 -16.66 6.53
CA TYR A 197 7.13 -17.52 6.21
C TYR A 197 6.03 -17.44 7.29
N PRO A 198 5.24 -16.35 7.38
CA PRO A 198 4.29 -16.15 8.48
C PRO A 198 2.92 -16.80 8.26
N PHE A 199 2.51 -16.98 7.00
CA PHE A 199 1.19 -17.48 6.59
C PHE A 199 -0.01 -16.60 6.91
N GLU A 200 0.18 -15.33 7.24
CA GLU A 200 -0.88 -14.40 7.65
C GLU A 200 -1.61 -13.69 6.51
N GLY A 201 -1.38 -14.05 5.26
CA GLY A 201 -2.06 -13.41 4.13
C GLY A 201 -1.41 -12.10 3.70
N ARG A 202 -1.69 -11.71 2.46
CA ARG A 202 -0.96 -10.65 1.77
C ARG A 202 -1.01 -9.28 2.46
N LEU A 203 -2.15 -8.87 3.03
CA LEU A 203 -2.27 -7.54 3.66
C LEU A 203 -1.39 -7.40 4.92
N ALA A 204 -1.38 -8.42 5.77
CA ALA A 204 -0.51 -8.47 6.95
C ALA A 204 0.96 -8.52 6.53
N HIS A 205 1.28 -9.34 5.54
CA HIS A 205 2.63 -9.46 4.98
C HIS A 205 3.13 -8.18 4.31
N GLN A 206 2.24 -7.44 3.63
CA GLN A 206 2.55 -6.14 3.07
C GLN A 206 2.94 -5.18 4.20
N THR A 207 2.08 -5.07 5.22
CA THR A 207 2.32 -4.25 6.41
C THR A 207 3.65 -4.61 7.08
N LEU A 208 3.90 -5.90 7.32
CA LEU A 208 5.13 -6.40 7.91
C LEU A 208 6.37 -6.07 7.07
N GLY A 209 6.33 -6.28 5.76
CA GLY A 209 7.45 -5.96 4.87
C GLY A 209 7.82 -4.46 4.89
N MET A 210 6.82 -3.60 5.04
CA MET A 210 7.02 -2.15 5.12
C MET A 210 7.70 -1.73 6.43
N LEU A 211 7.25 -2.28 7.55
CA LEU A 211 7.86 -2.03 8.87
C LEU A 211 9.28 -2.60 8.95
N LEU A 212 9.48 -3.83 8.48
CA LEU A 212 10.79 -4.48 8.48
C LEU A 212 11.81 -3.72 7.62
N THR A 213 11.42 -3.26 6.43
CA THR A 213 12.35 -2.50 5.58
C THR A 213 12.78 -1.19 6.22
N ARG A 214 11.92 -0.52 7.00
CA ARG A 214 12.34 0.64 7.80
C ARG A 214 13.36 0.30 8.88
N ARG A 215 13.13 -0.77 9.64
CA ARG A 215 14.10 -1.23 10.65
C ARG A 215 15.44 -1.60 10.02
N LEU A 216 15.40 -2.24 8.87
CA LEU A 216 16.60 -2.60 8.10
C LEU A 216 17.35 -1.36 7.59
N GLU A 217 16.65 -0.31 7.15
CA GLU A 217 17.28 0.99 6.82
C GLU A 217 17.99 1.57 8.05
N ARG A 218 17.33 1.63 9.21
CA ARG A 218 17.93 2.13 10.47
C ARG A 218 19.13 1.29 10.91
N ALA A 219 19.08 -0.03 10.67
CA ALA A 219 20.18 -0.95 10.91
C ALA A 219 21.30 -0.88 9.84
N ARG A 220 21.18 -0.01 8.83
CA ARG A 220 22.09 0.13 7.69
C ARG A 220 22.28 -1.18 6.90
N ALA A 221 21.23 -2.00 6.85
CA ALA A 221 21.20 -3.25 6.11
C ALA A 221 20.93 -3.07 4.60
N LYS A 222 20.68 -1.83 4.17
CA LYS A 222 20.51 -1.43 2.76
C LYS A 222 19.43 -2.22 2.00
N PRO A 223 18.18 -2.30 2.50
CA PRO A 223 17.08 -2.91 1.77
C PRO A 223 16.76 -2.11 0.49
N LEU A 224 16.47 -2.83 -0.59
CA LEU A 224 16.08 -2.26 -1.89
C LEU A 224 14.59 -2.39 -2.15
N GLY A 225 13.95 -3.37 -1.55
CA GLY A 225 12.54 -3.63 -1.74
C GLY A 225 12.07 -4.90 -1.04
N PHE A 226 10.75 -5.10 -1.08
CA PHE A 226 10.13 -6.31 -0.59
C PHE A 226 8.97 -6.74 -1.49
N VAL A 227 8.54 -8.00 -1.32
CA VAL A 227 7.32 -8.53 -1.93
C VAL A 227 6.58 -9.37 -0.90
N ALA A 228 5.26 -9.31 -0.96
CA ALA A 228 4.36 -10.00 -0.04
C ALA A 228 3.40 -10.91 -0.82
N THR A 229 3.29 -12.16 -0.39
CA THR A 229 2.31 -13.14 -0.87
C THR A 229 1.37 -13.51 0.27
N ASP A 230 0.46 -14.46 0.08
CA ASP A 230 -0.38 -14.94 1.18
C ASP A 230 0.37 -15.78 2.22
N TYR A 231 1.56 -16.28 1.90
CA TYR A 231 2.30 -17.18 2.80
C TYR A 231 3.68 -16.67 3.24
N ALA A 232 4.26 -15.70 2.53
CA ALA A 232 5.62 -15.23 2.80
C ALA A 232 5.81 -13.73 2.54
N VAL A 233 6.88 -13.20 3.12
CA VAL A 233 7.47 -11.89 2.84
C VAL A 233 8.90 -12.11 2.40
N SER A 234 9.32 -11.52 1.28
CA SER A 234 10.72 -11.55 0.83
C SER A 234 11.24 -10.13 0.75
N ILE A 235 12.34 -9.87 1.46
CA ILE A 235 13.06 -8.59 1.45
C ILE A 235 14.40 -8.83 0.77
N TRP A 236 14.81 -7.93 -0.12
CA TRP A 236 16.13 -7.99 -0.76
C TRP A 236 16.88 -6.67 -0.61
N GLY A 237 18.20 -6.76 -0.56
CA GLY A 237 19.08 -5.61 -0.36
C GLY A 237 20.52 -5.85 -0.82
N LYS A 238 21.38 -4.87 -0.54
CA LYS A 238 22.83 -4.98 -0.75
C LYS A 238 23.59 -5.52 0.46
N GLY A 239 23.06 -5.31 1.67
CA GLY A 239 23.67 -5.81 2.89
C GLY A 239 23.49 -7.33 3.02
N ASP A 240 24.55 -8.03 3.42
CA ASP A 240 24.48 -9.46 3.73
C ASP A 240 23.75 -9.67 5.06
N LEU A 241 22.43 -9.91 4.94
CA LEU A 241 21.55 -10.08 6.09
C LEU A 241 21.90 -11.32 6.91
N GLY A 242 22.33 -12.40 6.27
CA GLY A 242 22.75 -13.63 6.95
C GLY A 242 23.96 -13.37 7.84
N ALA A 243 24.97 -12.69 7.29
CA ALA A 243 26.17 -12.30 8.05
C ALA A 243 25.85 -11.33 9.20
N MET A 244 24.97 -10.34 8.98
CA MET A 244 24.56 -9.40 10.03
C MET A 244 23.78 -10.07 11.18
N ILE A 245 23.01 -11.12 10.88
CA ILE A 245 22.34 -11.90 11.92
C ILE A 245 23.37 -12.74 12.68
N ALA A 246 24.29 -13.40 11.97
CA ALA A 246 25.30 -14.28 12.55
C ALA A 246 26.27 -13.55 13.49
N ASP A 247 26.63 -12.31 13.18
CA ASP A 247 27.51 -11.49 14.03
C ASP A 247 26.77 -10.62 15.07
N GLY A 248 25.44 -10.74 15.15
CA GLY A 248 24.60 -10.07 16.14
C GLY A 248 24.32 -8.59 15.87
N ARG A 249 24.72 -8.04 14.71
CA ARG A 249 24.35 -6.67 14.30
C ARG A 249 22.87 -6.54 13.95
N LEU A 250 22.21 -7.64 13.60
CA LEU A 250 20.79 -7.71 13.29
C LEU A 250 20.10 -8.81 14.10
N PRO A 251 19.88 -8.63 15.41
CA PRO A 251 19.21 -9.62 16.23
C PRO A 251 17.74 -9.74 15.82
N LEU A 252 17.32 -10.95 15.45
CA LEU A 252 15.98 -11.19 14.89
C LEU A 252 14.84 -10.91 15.87
N ASP A 253 15.02 -11.20 17.16
CA ASP A 253 14.02 -10.88 18.18
C ASP A 253 13.78 -9.37 18.28
N ALA A 254 14.83 -8.54 18.15
CA ALA A 254 14.67 -7.09 18.16
C ALA A 254 14.12 -6.58 16.82
N LEU A 255 14.53 -7.19 15.70
CA LEU A 255 14.00 -6.83 14.38
C LEU A 255 12.49 -7.08 14.29
N LEU A 256 12.00 -8.12 14.95
CA LEU A 256 10.59 -8.55 14.96
C LEU A 256 9.86 -8.23 16.28
N ASP A 257 10.37 -7.30 17.08
CA ASP A 257 9.68 -6.90 18.31
C ASP A 257 8.36 -6.16 17.99
N GLU A 258 7.36 -6.34 18.86
CA GLU A 258 6.01 -5.77 18.74
C GLU A 258 6.00 -4.24 18.75
N ASP A 259 7.04 -3.61 19.30
CA ASP A 259 7.20 -2.14 19.33
C ASP A 259 7.19 -1.48 17.93
N MET A 260 7.39 -2.25 16.84
CA MET A 260 7.25 -1.74 15.47
C MET A 260 5.85 -1.26 15.12
N LEU A 261 4.84 -1.73 15.86
CA LEU A 261 3.46 -1.32 15.64
C LEU A 261 3.12 0.04 16.27
N GLY A 262 4.02 0.59 17.07
CA GLY A 262 3.96 1.97 17.55
C GLY A 262 4.66 2.92 16.58
N ASP A 263 5.84 3.40 16.98
CA ASP A 263 6.54 4.50 16.31
C ASP A 263 6.87 4.23 14.83
N ASP A 264 7.24 3.00 14.47
CA ASP A 264 7.61 2.67 13.08
C ASP A 264 6.40 2.70 12.15
N LEU A 265 5.25 2.23 12.64
CA LEU A 265 3.99 2.29 11.91
C LEU A 265 3.51 3.73 11.75
N GLU A 266 3.56 4.52 12.83
CA GLU A 266 3.16 5.94 12.79
C GLU A 266 4.05 6.74 11.84
N GLU A 267 5.37 6.61 11.94
CA GLU A 267 6.34 7.29 11.08
C GLU A 267 6.17 6.85 9.61
N TRP A 268 5.94 5.56 9.36
CA TRP A 268 5.70 5.07 8.00
C TRP A 268 4.41 5.62 7.41
N MET A 269 3.31 5.57 8.17
CA MET A 269 2.03 6.11 7.71
C MET A 269 2.11 7.60 7.44
N ALA A 270 2.88 8.34 8.25
CA ALA A 270 3.13 9.77 8.10
C ALA A 270 3.80 10.15 6.77
N ASP A 271 4.70 9.30 6.26
CA ASP A 271 5.39 9.51 4.98
C ASP A 271 4.66 8.87 3.79
N SER A 272 3.72 7.97 4.06
CA SER A 272 2.98 7.26 3.03
C SER A 272 1.83 8.09 2.46
N TRP A 273 1.66 8.02 1.14
CA TRP A 273 0.47 8.55 0.45
C TRP A 273 -0.84 7.87 0.91
N LEU A 274 -0.74 6.75 1.65
CA LEU A 274 -1.86 5.99 2.17
C LEU A 274 -2.78 6.83 3.07
N LEU A 275 -2.24 7.55 4.06
CA LEU A 275 -3.07 8.32 4.98
C LEU A 275 -3.81 9.44 4.27
N LYS A 276 -3.18 10.13 3.30
CA LYS A 276 -3.86 11.15 2.50
C LYS A 276 -4.98 10.55 1.65
N ARG A 277 -4.75 9.38 1.06
CA ARG A 277 -5.75 8.63 0.30
C ARG A 277 -6.94 8.22 1.17
N THR A 278 -6.70 7.66 2.35
CA THR A 278 -7.75 7.26 3.30
C THR A 278 -8.46 8.49 3.86
N PHE A 279 -7.73 9.55 4.16
CA PHE A 279 -8.32 10.81 4.63
C PHE A 279 -9.30 11.38 3.61
N ARG A 280 -8.93 11.36 2.33
CA ARG A 280 -9.84 11.77 1.24
C ARG A 280 -11.14 10.97 1.29
N GLN A 281 -11.08 9.67 1.60
CA GLN A 281 -12.28 8.84 1.74
C GLN A 281 -13.14 9.28 2.92
N CYS A 282 -12.55 9.40 4.11
CA CYS A 282 -13.25 9.86 5.33
C CYS A 282 -13.81 11.28 5.15
N ALA A 283 -13.08 12.18 4.47
CA ALA A 283 -13.49 13.55 4.20
C ALA A 283 -14.69 13.63 3.23
N VAL A 284 -14.77 12.72 2.26
CA VAL A 284 -15.94 12.62 1.37
C VAL A 284 -17.15 12.07 2.11
N ILE A 285 -16.99 10.96 2.85
CA ILE A 285 -18.10 10.32 3.59
C ILE A 285 -18.67 11.23 4.68
N SER A 286 -17.80 11.93 5.41
CA SER A 286 -18.20 12.92 6.41
C SER A 286 -18.83 14.18 5.80
N GLY A 287 -18.76 14.32 4.47
CA GLY A 287 -19.20 15.50 3.73
C GLY A 287 -18.38 16.74 4.06
N LEU A 288 -17.15 16.59 4.55
CA LEU A 288 -16.20 17.70 4.66
C LEU A 288 -15.79 18.19 3.26
N ILE A 289 -15.68 17.24 2.32
CA ILE A 289 -15.45 17.50 0.91
C ILE A 289 -16.63 16.97 0.12
N GLU A 290 -17.35 17.89 -0.51
CA GLU A 290 -18.48 17.57 -1.35
C GLU A 290 -18.01 17.28 -2.78
N LYS A 291 -18.42 16.12 -3.32
CA LYS A 291 -18.10 15.69 -4.69
C LYS A 291 -19.06 16.30 -5.70
N ARG A 292 -20.35 16.29 -5.38
CA ARG A 292 -21.44 16.72 -6.27
C ARG A 292 -22.03 18.04 -5.80
N HIS A 293 -22.15 18.99 -6.71
CA HIS A 293 -22.92 20.22 -6.53
C HIS A 293 -24.03 20.28 -7.60
N PRO A 294 -25.08 21.10 -7.41
CA PRO A 294 -26.11 21.29 -8.44
C PRO A 294 -25.49 21.71 -9.78
N GLY A 295 -25.58 20.82 -10.78
CA GLY A 295 -25.05 21.06 -12.14
C GLY A 295 -23.54 20.91 -12.31
N GLN A 296 -22.78 20.54 -11.28
CA GLN A 296 -21.31 20.40 -11.34
C GLN A 296 -20.82 19.23 -10.48
N GLU A 297 -19.84 18.47 -10.97
CA GLU A 297 -19.12 17.48 -10.17
C GLU A 297 -17.63 17.83 -10.14
N LYS A 298 -17.02 17.74 -8.96
CA LYS A 298 -15.57 17.90 -8.82
C LYS A 298 -14.85 16.70 -9.43
N THR A 299 -13.76 16.95 -10.13
CA THR A 299 -12.90 15.89 -10.69
C THR A 299 -12.06 15.22 -9.59
N GLY A 300 -11.56 14.01 -9.86
CA GLY A 300 -10.68 13.26 -8.93
C GLY A 300 -9.52 14.11 -8.43
N ARG A 301 -8.79 14.75 -9.35
CA ARG A 301 -7.72 15.71 -9.02
C ARG A 301 -8.17 16.87 -8.12
N GLN A 302 -9.32 17.50 -8.38
CA GLN A 302 -9.83 18.59 -7.53
C GLN A 302 -10.16 18.10 -6.11
N MET A 303 -10.67 16.87 -6.01
CA MET A 303 -10.94 16.21 -4.74
C MET A 303 -9.64 15.91 -3.98
N THR A 304 -8.61 15.39 -4.66
CA THR A 304 -7.30 15.10 -4.08
C THR A 304 -6.63 16.37 -3.55
N VAL A 305 -6.53 17.43 -4.35
CA VAL A 305 -5.92 18.70 -3.92
C VAL A 305 -6.63 19.29 -2.71
N SER A 306 -7.97 19.22 -2.68
CA SER A 306 -8.75 19.71 -1.54
C SER A 306 -8.52 18.87 -0.29
N ALA A 307 -8.45 17.54 -0.43
CA ALA A 307 -8.23 16.62 0.68
C ALA A 307 -6.84 16.74 1.28
N ASP A 308 -5.80 16.81 0.44
CA ASP A 308 -4.42 16.92 0.88
C ASP A 308 -4.20 18.22 1.67
N LEU A 309 -4.73 19.35 1.18
CA LEU A 309 -4.62 20.63 1.88
C LEU A 309 -5.28 20.58 3.27
N ILE A 310 -6.49 20.01 3.36
CA ILE A 310 -7.18 19.92 4.65
C ILE A 310 -6.48 18.95 5.58
N TYR A 311 -6.00 17.81 5.06
CA TYR A 311 -5.20 16.86 5.84
C TYR A 311 -3.94 17.52 6.42
N ASP A 312 -3.18 18.25 5.60
CA ASP A 312 -1.94 18.91 6.03
C ASP A 312 -2.21 19.97 7.11
N VAL A 313 -3.30 20.74 6.97
CA VAL A 313 -3.74 21.72 7.99
C VAL A 313 -4.14 21.03 9.29
N LEU A 314 -4.97 19.98 9.23
CA LEU A 314 -5.39 19.25 10.44
C LEU A 314 -4.20 18.57 11.10
N ARG A 315 -3.31 17.95 10.35
CA ARG A 315 -2.09 17.33 10.88
C ARG A 315 -1.20 18.35 11.61
N ALA A 316 -1.06 19.56 11.08
CA ALA A 316 -0.22 20.60 11.67
C ALA A 316 -0.85 21.29 12.89
N HIS A 317 -2.18 21.47 12.91
CA HIS A 317 -2.85 22.34 13.89
C HIS A 317 -3.83 21.62 14.82
N GLU A 318 -4.34 20.45 14.43
CA GLU A 318 -5.34 19.69 15.19
C GLU A 318 -5.14 18.17 14.95
N PRO A 319 -3.98 17.60 15.31
CA PRO A 319 -3.66 16.19 15.00
C PRO A 319 -4.65 15.20 15.64
N ASP A 320 -5.24 15.56 16.78
CA ASP A 320 -6.24 14.77 17.47
C ASP A 320 -7.63 14.83 16.80
N HIS A 321 -7.83 15.58 15.71
CA HIS A 321 -9.13 15.79 15.07
C HIS A 321 -9.86 14.47 14.75
N ILE A 322 -11.20 14.46 14.88
CA ILE A 322 -12.00 13.21 14.79
C ILE A 322 -11.84 12.50 13.43
N LEU A 323 -11.69 13.25 12.33
CA LEU A 323 -11.42 12.68 11.02
C LEU A 323 -9.99 12.14 10.87
N MET A 324 -9.01 12.69 11.60
CA MET A 324 -7.65 12.13 11.61
C MET A 324 -7.67 10.77 12.30
N ARG A 325 -8.38 10.67 13.43
CA ARG A 325 -8.61 9.38 14.10
C ARG A 325 -9.35 8.38 13.23
N ALA A 326 -10.46 8.79 12.60
CA ALA A 326 -11.21 7.91 11.70
C ALA A 326 -10.37 7.45 10.50
N THR A 327 -9.53 8.35 9.94
CA THR A 327 -8.60 8.00 8.86
C THR A 327 -7.60 6.94 9.31
N TRP A 328 -7.09 7.07 10.53
CA TRP A 328 -6.16 6.10 11.11
C TRP A 328 -6.84 4.75 11.31
N ASP A 329 -8.03 4.73 11.92
CA ASP A 329 -8.81 3.51 12.16
C ASP A 329 -9.15 2.79 10.82
N ASP A 330 -9.55 3.54 9.80
CA ASP A 330 -9.86 3.01 8.46
C ASP A 330 -8.60 2.51 7.74
N ALA A 331 -7.48 3.21 7.84
CA ALA A 331 -6.21 2.78 7.23
C ALA A 331 -5.69 1.49 7.88
N ALA A 332 -5.75 1.42 9.22
CA ALA A 332 -5.30 0.29 10.02
C ALA A 332 -6.15 -0.98 9.84
N THR A 333 -7.41 -0.83 9.40
CA THR A 333 -8.36 -1.95 9.22
C THR A 333 -8.55 -2.34 7.76
N GLY A 334 -8.56 -1.37 6.84
CA GLY A 334 -8.94 -1.56 5.44
C GLY A 334 -7.79 -1.73 4.46
N LEU A 335 -6.61 -1.19 4.77
CA LEU A 335 -5.45 -1.19 3.87
C LEU A 335 -4.22 -1.84 4.48
N LEU A 336 -4.09 -1.77 5.80
CA LEU A 336 -3.15 -2.53 6.60
C LEU A 336 -3.94 -3.57 7.42
N ASP A 337 -3.30 -4.67 7.80
CA ASP A 337 -3.88 -5.62 8.77
C ASP A 337 -3.01 -5.61 10.03
N VAL A 338 -3.01 -4.47 10.72
CA VAL A 338 -2.17 -4.20 11.90
C VAL A 338 -2.45 -5.21 13.00
N ARG A 339 -3.73 -5.56 13.19
CA ARG A 339 -4.13 -6.54 14.19
C ARG A 339 -3.54 -7.91 13.90
N ARG A 340 -3.58 -8.38 12.66
CA ARG A 340 -3.01 -9.68 12.31
C ARG A 340 -1.48 -9.68 12.38
N VAL A 341 -0.83 -8.55 12.09
CA VAL A 341 0.62 -8.42 12.37
C VAL A 341 0.89 -8.48 13.88
N SER A 342 0.09 -7.80 14.71
CA SER A 342 0.21 -7.92 16.18
C SER A 342 0.05 -9.36 16.67
N ASP A 343 -0.99 -10.06 16.22
CA ASP A 343 -1.23 -11.47 16.57
C ASP A 343 -0.08 -12.37 16.08
N LEU A 344 0.52 -12.07 14.92
CA LEU A 344 1.71 -12.74 14.40
C LEU A 344 2.92 -12.53 15.30
N LEU A 345 3.27 -11.27 15.59
CA LEU A 345 4.45 -10.92 16.39
C LEU A 345 4.35 -11.53 17.78
N ALA A 346 3.17 -11.48 18.40
CA ALA A 346 2.89 -12.12 19.67
C ALA A 346 3.06 -13.65 19.63
N ARG A 347 2.62 -14.32 18.54
CA ARG A 347 2.79 -15.77 18.38
C ARG A 347 4.26 -16.17 18.26
N ILE A 348 5.02 -15.44 17.46
CA ILE A 348 6.39 -15.83 17.08
C ILE A 348 7.43 -15.43 18.12
N LYS A 349 7.01 -14.72 19.17
CA LYS A 349 7.90 -14.25 20.24
C LYS A 349 8.67 -15.44 20.84
N HIS A 350 9.99 -15.43 20.69
CA HIS A 350 10.90 -16.53 21.06
C HIS A 350 10.74 -17.84 20.26
N HIS A 351 10.02 -17.80 19.14
CA HIS A 351 9.76 -18.92 18.23
C HIS A 351 10.28 -18.63 16.81
N ILE A 352 11.38 -17.89 16.70
CA ILE A 352 12.03 -17.59 15.42
C ILE A 352 13.07 -18.67 15.12
N VAL A 353 12.96 -19.27 13.94
CA VAL A 353 13.92 -20.24 13.42
C VAL A 353 14.62 -19.63 12.21
N HIS A 354 15.92 -19.34 12.36
CA HIS A 354 16.74 -18.81 11.26
C HIS A 354 17.55 -19.90 10.58
N LYS A 355 17.63 -19.83 9.24
CA LYS A 355 18.53 -20.62 8.41
C LYS A 355 19.26 -19.75 7.42
N ASP A 356 20.58 -19.70 7.56
CA ASP A 356 21.46 -19.13 6.55
C ASP A 356 21.80 -20.18 5.50
N LEU A 357 21.52 -19.88 4.23
CA LEU A 357 21.58 -20.80 3.12
C LEU A 357 22.48 -20.26 2.01
N ASP A 358 23.22 -21.15 1.35
CA ASP A 358 24.07 -20.77 0.21
C ASP A 358 23.26 -20.41 -1.06
N GLN A 359 21.99 -20.83 -1.10
CA GLN A 359 21.13 -20.68 -2.28
C GLN A 359 19.65 -20.72 -1.91
N VAL A 360 18.81 -20.29 -2.87
CA VAL A 360 17.34 -20.31 -2.76
C VAL A 360 16.80 -21.68 -2.34
N SER A 361 15.90 -21.68 -1.36
CA SER A 361 15.18 -22.86 -0.88
C SER A 361 13.96 -23.18 -1.75
N PRO A 362 13.44 -24.42 -1.71
CA PRO A 362 12.16 -24.77 -2.34
C PRO A 362 11.00 -23.85 -1.92
N LEU A 363 10.85 -23.54 -0.62
CA LEU A 363 9.76 -22.65 -0.18
C LEU A 363 9.91 -21.21 -0.66
N ALA A 364 11.13 -20.75 -0.93
CA ALA A 364 11.38 -19.40 -1.44
C ALA A 364 11.06 -19.25 -2.94
N VAL A 365 11.08 -20.33 -3.73
CA VAL A 365 10.94 -20.24 -5.20
C VAL A 365 9.71 -19.44 -5.66
N PRO A 366 8.48 -19.67 -5.16
CA PRO A 366 7.33 -18.99 -5.73
C PRO A 366 7.32 -17.48 -5.40
N ILE A 367 7.76 -17.09 -4.20
CA ILE A 367 7.86 -15.66 -3.84
C ILE A 367 8.96 -14.93 -4.63
N MET A 368 10.01 -15.64 -5.05
CA MET A 368 11.08 -15.06 -5.89
C MET A 368 10.59 -14.71 -7.31
N LEU A 369 9.56 -15.40 -7.79
CA LEU A 369 8.94 -15.22 -9.11
C LEU A 369 7.74 -14.25 -9.09
N GLU A 370 7.33 -13.76 -7.92
CA GLU A 370 6.12 -12.96 -7.76
C GLU A 370 6.27 -11.57 -8.42
N ILE A 371 5.17 -11.12 -9.05
CA ILE A 371 5.03 -9.79 -9.65
C ILE A 371 4.41 -8.85 -8.62
N GLY A 372 4.95 -7.64 -8.49
CA GLY A 372 4.49 -6.63 -7.50
C GLY A 372 5.52 -6.37 -6.41
N ARG A 373 6.76 -6.10 -6.84
CA ARG A 373 7.86 -5.71 -5.96
C ARG A 373 7.66 -4.27 -5.50
N GLU A 374 7.59 -4.06 -4.20
CA GLU A 374 7.57 -2.74 -3.59
C GLU A 374 9.00 -2.21 -3.50
N SER A 375 9.24 -1.01 -4.02
CA SER A 375 10.55 -0.37 -3.96
C SER A 375 10.70 0.40 -2.66
N VAL A 376 11.83 0.22 -1.96
CA VAL A 376 12.19 1.07 -0.83
C VAL A 376 12.93 2.31 -1.34
N LEU A 377 12.54 3.48 -0.85
CA LEU A 377 13.30 4.72 -1.02
C LEU A 377 14.32 4.79 0.13
N GLY A 378 15.61 4.90 -0.19
CA GLY A 378 16.68 4.87 0.80
C GLY A 378 18.07 4.83 0.15
N GLU A 379 19.11 4.82 0.99
CA GLU A 379 20.52 4.93 0.57
C GLU A 379 20.89 3.84 -0.46
N ALA A 380 20.38 2.62 -0.27
CA ALA A 380 20.65 1.50 -1.16
C ALA A 380 20.18 1.77 -2.60
N ARG A 381 19.03 2.44 -2.75
CA ARG A 381 18.46 2.77 -4.07
C ARG A 381 19.27 3.88 -4.74
N ASP A 382 19.71 4.87 -3.98
CA ASP A 382 20.58 5.94 -4.48
C ASP A 382 21.93 5.39 -4.95
N GLU A 383 22.49 4.41 -4.23
CA GLU A 383 23.69 3.69 -4.68
C GLU A 383 23.46 2.91 -5.98
N VAL A 384 22.32 2.22 -6.14
CA VAL A 384 21.99 1.53 -7.40
C VAL A 384 21.86 2.52 -8.55
N PHE A 385 21.26 3.69 -8.31
CA PHE A 385 21.19 4.75 -9.32
C PHE A 385 22.58 5.31 -9.66
N ALA A 386 23.41 5.55 -8.67
CA ALA A 386 24.79 6.02 -8.87
C ALA A 386 25.61 5.01 -9.67
N GLU A 387 25.55 3.73 -9.33
CA GLU A 387 26.22 2.63 -10.07
C GLU A 387 25.72 2.53 -11.51
N ALA A 388 24.41 2.66 -11.73
CA ALA A 388 23.84 2.63 -13.08
C ALA A 388 24.30 3.84 -13.92
N MET A 389 24.31 5.04 -13.32
CA MET A 389 24.82 6.25 -13.97
C MET A 389 26.32 6.16 -14.26
N GLU A 390 27.11 5.62 -13.33
CA GLU A 390 28.54 5.41 -13.52
C GLU A 390 28.80 4.39 -14.62
N ALA A 391 28.07 3.27 -14.65
CA ALA A 391 28.16 2.28 -15.72
C ALA A 391 27.78 2.86 -17.09
N GLU A 392 26.77 3.75 -17.15
CA GLU A 392 26.37 4.44 -18.37
C GLU A 392 27.43 5.45 -18.83
N LEU A 393 28.03 6.21 -17.90
CA LEU A 393 29.15 7.12 -18.19
C LEU A 393 30.39 6.37 -18.66
N VAL A 394 30.73 5.25 -18.03
CA VAL A 394 31.84 4.38 -18.42
C VAL A 394 31.57 3.80 -19.81
N ARG A 395 30.36 3.34 -20.09
CA ARG A 395 29.98 2.83 -21.41
C ARG A 395 30.08 3.93 -22.48
N ALA A 396 29.57 5.14 -22.20
CA ALA A 396 29.68 6.29 -23.09
C ALA A 396 31.14 6.75 -23.33
N ALA A 397 32.00 6.60 -22.32
CA ALA A 397 33.43 6.91 -22.44
C ALA A 397 34.22 5.85 -23.21
N LEU A 398 33.78 4.59 -23.17
CA LEU A 398 34.43 3.47 -23.86
C LEU A 398 33.94 3.26 -25.31
N GLY A 399 32.86 3.92 -25.72
CA GLY A 399 32.29 3.84 -27.07
C GLY A 399 31.12 2.87 -27.15
#